data_AF-A0A829W0M3-F1
#
_entry.id   AF-A0A829W0M3-F1
#
_cell.length_a   1.000
_cell.length_b   1.000
_cell.length_c   1.000
_cell.angle_alpha   90.00
_cell.angle_beta   90.00
_cell.angle_gamma   90.00
#
_symmetry.space_group_name_H-M   'P 1'
#
loop_
_entity.id
_entity.type
_entity.pdbx_description
1 polymer ?
#
loop_
_entity_poly.entity_id
_entity_poly.type
_entity_poly.pdbx_seq_one_letter_code
_entity_poly.pdbx_strand_id
1 'polypeptide(L)'
;MDKRKMKKLLILNLPYFLVGLFATNLGEAWRLAEGADSSAKILSFFHALPIALNNPFPSFHPLDLLIGILCGAGLRLAVYLKGKNAKKYRHNVEYGSARWGTAKDIEPFIAPKFEDNVILTKTERLMMSNRPKNPANARNKNVLIIGGSGSGKTRFWLKPSAPVRAV
;
A
#
# COMPACT_ATOMS: atom_id res chain seq x y z
N MET A 1 3.11 -0.85 19.47
CA MET A 1 3.19 -0.85 17.98
C MET A 1 4.11 -2.00 17.56
N ASP A 2 3.66 -2.90 16.67
CA ASP A 2 4.45 -4.09 16.24
C ASP A 2 5.76 -3.67 15.54
N LYS A 3 6.89 -4.31 15.87
CA LYS A 3 8.22 -4.03 15.30
C LYS A 3 8.20 -4.04 13.76
N ARG A 4 7.43 -4.94 13.14
CA ARG A 4 7.28 -5.03 11.67
C ARG A 4 6.56 -3.80 11.10
N LYS A 5 5.54 -3.31 11.80
CA LYS A 5 4.81 -2.10 11.40
C LYS A 5 5.69 -0.85 11.52
N MET A 6 6.50 -0.74 12.59
CA MET A 6 7.43 0.39 12.72
C MET A 6 8.48 0.40 11.60
N LYS A 7 9.09 -0.75 11.31
CA LYS A 7 10.10 -0.86 10.23
C LYS A 7 9.54 -0.45 8.88
N LYS A 8 8.32 -0.88 8.54
CA LYS A 8 7.64 -0.46 7.30
C LYS A 8 7.39 1.05 7.27
N LEU A 9 6.95 1.63 8.38
CA LEU A 9 6.67 3.06 8.46
C LEU A 9 7.95 3.89 8.33
N LEU A 10 9.05 3.45 8.93
CA LEU A 10 10.36 4.10 8.79
C LEU A 10 10.86 4.03 7.34
N ILE A 11 10.86 2.84 6.73
CA ILE A 11 11.30 2.66 5.33
C ILE A 11 10.45 3.51 4.38
N LEU A 12 9.14 3.61 4.63
CA LEU A 12 8.24 4.41 3.79
C LEU A 12 8.54 5.91 3.90
N ASN A 13 8.92 6.41 5.09
CA ASN A 13 9.18 7.84 5.29
C ASN A 13 10.62 8.27 4.99
N LEU A 14 11.57 7.33 4.99
CA LEU A 14 12.99 7.56 4.75
C LEU A 14 13.31 8.40 3.49
N PRO A 15 12.74 8.14 2.29
CA PRO A 15 13.06 8.94 1.11
C PRO A 15 12.65 10.41 1.24
N TYR A 16 11.52 10.70 1.90
CA TYR A 16 11.09 12.08 2.10
C TYR A 16 11.99 12.83 3.09
N PHE A 17 12.51 12.11 4.10
CA PHE A 17 13.48 12.66 5.03
C PHE A 17 14.81 12.96 4.35
N LEU A 18 15.31 12.05 3.52
CA LEU A 18 16.55 12.25 2.75
C LEU A 18 16.42 13.44 1.79
N VAL A 19 15.29 13.56 1.08
CA VAL A 19 15.04 14.72 0.20
C VAL A 19 14.93 16.01 1.00
N GLY A 20 14.28 15.99 2.17
CA GLY A 20 14.19 17.15 3.05
C GLY A 20 15.56 17.61 3.58
N LEU A 21 16.43 16.65 3.96
CA LEU A 21 17.81 16.96 4.36
C LEU A 21 18.64 17.49 3.20
N PHE A 22 18.51 16.92 2.00
CA PHE A 22 19.21 17.45 0.82
C PHE A 22 18.73 18.87 0.44
N ALA A 23 17.44 19.14 0.62
CA ALA A 23 16.85 20.44 0.33
C ALA A 23 17.30 21.57 1.27
N THR A 24 17.96 21.27 2.40
CA THR A 24 18.54 22.33 3.25
C THR A 24 19.61 23.12 2.50
N ASN A 25 20.29 22.49 1.54
CA ASN A 25 21.33 23.14 0.73
C ASN A 25 20.74 24.23 -0.18
N LEU A 26 19.43 24.17 -0.48
CA LEU A 26 18.72 25.26 -1.17
C LEU A 26 18.55 26.48 -0.26
N GLY A 27 18.31 26.27 1.04
CA GLY A 27 18.30 27.36 2.02
C GLY A 27 19.67 27.99 2.19
N GLU A 28 20.71 27.14 2.24
CA GLU A 28 22.10 27.60 2.31
C GLU A 28 22.49 28.43 1.10
N ALA A 29 22.16 27.99 -0.12
CA ALA A 29 22.37 28.76 -1.35
C ALA A 29 21.63 30.10 -1.33
N TRP A 30 20.41 30.14 -0.79
CA TRP A 30 19.63 31.38 -0.65
C TRP A 30 20.25 32.37 0.34
N ARG A 31 20.91 31.85 1.38
CA ARG A 31 21.63 32.66 2.36
C ARG A 31 22.96 33.19 1.82
N LEU A 32 23.66 32.39 1.01
CA LEU A 32 24.91 32.79 0.35
C LEU A 32 24.68 33.75 -0.83
N ALA A 33 23.44 33.85 -1.32
CA ALA A 33 23.06 34.75 -2.39
C ALA A 33 22.99 36.22 -1.91
N GLU A 34 24.00 37.01 -2.27
CA GLU A 34 24.01 38.45 -2.09
C GLU A 34 23.41 39.17 -3.31
N GLY A 35 22.67 40.25 -3.09
CA GLY A 35 22.08 41.03 -4.18
C GLY A 35 21.30 42.24 -3.66
N ALA A 36 21.50 43.41 -4.28
CA ALA A 36 20.81 44.65 -3.94
C ALA A 36 19.34 44.65 -4.40
N ASP A 37 19.06 43.98 -5.53
CA ASP A 37 17.72 43.83 -6.11
C ASP A 37 17.27 42.36 -6.12
N SER A 38 15.94 42.14 -6.13
CA SER A 38 15.34 40.79 -6.17
C SER A 38 15.79 39.96 -7.37
N SER A 39 16.00 40.58 -8.54
CA SER A 39 16.50 39.91 -9.75
C SER A 39 17.97 39.50 -9.62
N ALA A 40 18.81 40.40 -9.08
CA ALA A 40 20.22 40.14 -8.82
C ALA A 40 20.40 39.02 -7.78
N LYS A 41 19.53 38.97 -6.77
CA LYS A 41 19.54 37.93 -5.73
C LYS A 41 19.15 36.54 -6.27
N ILE A 42 18.21 36.48 -7.21
CA ILE A 42 17.86 35.21 -7.88
C ILE A 42 19.04 34.74 -8.74
N LEU A 43 19.72 35.66 -9.43
CA LEU A 43 20.87 35.32 -10.27
C LEU A 43 22.06 34.83 -9.42
N SER A 44 22.37 35.51 -8.32
CA SER A 44 23.43 35.07 -7.39
C SER A 44 23.09 33.77 -6.68
N PHE A 45 21.81 33.48 -6.41
CA PHE A 45 21.36 32.18 -5.93
C PHE A 45 21.72 31.04 -6.89
N PHE A 46 21.48 31.20 -8.20
CA PHE A 46 21.85 30.16 -9.17
C PHE A 46 23.36 29.93 -9.24
N HIS A 47 24.18 30.94 -8.97
CA HIS A 47 25.63 30.79 -8.86
C HIS A 47 26.08 30.15 -7.54
N ALA A 48 25.38 30.42 -6.43
CA ALA A 48 25.67 29.84 -5.11
C ALA A 48 25.17 28.38 -4.97
N LEU A 49 24.20 27.98 -5.78
CA LEU A 49 23.56 26.67 -5.72
C LEU A 49 24.53 25.50 -5.98
N PRO A 50 25.39 25.50 -7.02
CA PRO A 50 26.40 24.46 -7.20
C PRO A 50 27.38 24.36 -6.03
N ILE A 51 27.71 25.49 -5.40
CA ILE A 51 28.64 25.56 -4.27
C ILE A 51 28.01 24.91 -3.03
N ALA A 52 26.75 25.25 -2.73
CA ALA A 52 26.00 24.66 -1.63
C ALA A 52 25.68 23.17 -1.85
N LEU A 53 25.43 22.75 -3.10
CA LEU A 53 25.18 21.34 -3.43
C LEU A 53 26.45 20.47 -3.41
N ASN A 54 27.64 21.06 -3.52
CA ASN A 54 28.89 20.33 -3.42
C ASN A 54 29.15 19.82 -2.00
N ASN A 55 28.51 20.42 -0.98
CA ASN A 55 28.57 19.93 0.38
C ASN A 55 27.53 18.81 0.60
N PRO A 56 27.96 17.56 0.89
CA PRO A 56 27.04 16.46 1.12
C PRO A 56 26.32 16.53 2.47
N PHE A 57 26.73 17.45 3.36
CA PHE A 57 26.13 17.60 4.69
C PHE A 57 25.05 18.68 4.73
N PRO A 58 23.93 18.44 5.46
CA PRO A 58 22.87 19.41 5.58
C PRO A 58 23.27 20.61 6.44
N SER A 59 22.76 21.79 6.08
CA SER A 59 22.89 23.00 6.88
C SER A 59 21.99 22.95 8.12
N PHE A 60 22.54 23.31 9.28
CA PHE A 60 21.82 23.33 10.57
C PHE A 60 21.21 24.71 10.91
N HIS A 61 21.10 25.62 9.95
CA HIS A 61 20.46 26.91 10.19
C HIS A 61 18.93 26.78 10.27
N PRO A 62 18.25 27.50 11.19
CA PRO A 62 16.80 27.36 11.38
C PRO A 62 15.96 27.59 10.11
N LEU A 63 16.36 28.54 9.26
CA LEU A 63 15.66 28.82 8.00
C LEU A 63 15.90 27.72 6.96
N ASP A 64 17.12 27.21 6.87
CA ASP A 64 17.49 26.14 5.93
C ASP A 64 16.78 24.82 6.29
N LEU A 65 16.69 24.53 7.60
CA LEU A 65 15.93 23.40 8.13
C LEU A 65 14.42 23.54 7.85
N LEU A 66 13.87 24.75 7.97
CA LEU A 66 12.47 25.01 7.64
C LEU A 66 12.20 24.75 6.15
N ILE A 67 13.09 25.22 5.26
CA ILE A 67 13.01 24.95 3.82
C ILE A 67 13.08 23.43 3.55
N GLY A 68 14.01 22.72 4.20
CA GLY A 68 14.11 21.27 4.12
C GLY A 68 12.82 20.54 4.54
N ILE A 69 12.23 20.94 5.66
CA ILE A 69 10.96 20.38 6.16
C ILE A 69 9.82 20.65 5.18
N LEU A 70 9.70 21.87 4.66
CA LEU A 70 8.67 22.23 3.68
C LEU A 70 8.81 21.43 2.38
N CYS A 71 10.02 21.29 1.85
CA CYS A 71 10.28 20.49 0.65
C CYS A 71 9.94 19.01 0.86
N GLY A 72 10.37 18.42 1.99
CA GLY A 72 10.07 17.03 2.32
C GLY A 72 8.56 16.78 2.53
N ALA A 73 7.88 17.69 3.24
CA ALA A 73 6.44 17.63 3.46
C ALA A 73 5.65 17.82 2.15
N GLY A 74 6.07 18.75 1.30
CA GLY A 74 5.49 19.02 -0.01
C GLY A 74 5.59 17.80 -0.93
N LEU A 75 6.76 17.15 -0.99
CA LEU A 75 6.95 15.90 -1.75
C LEU A 75 6.03 14.78 -1.24
N ARG A 76 5.95 14.61 0.09
CA ARG A 76 5.07 13.62 0.71
C ARG A 76 3.60 13.88 0.38
N LEU A 77 3.17 15.14 0.40
CA LEU A 77 1.82 15.54 0.04
C LEU A 77 1.53 15.26 -1.44
N ALA A 78 2.44 15.64 -2.35
CA ALA A 78 2.31 15.38 -3.79
C ALA A 78 2.18 13.89 -4.09
N VAL A 79 3.01 13.04 -3.49
CA VAL A 79 2.94 11.58 -3.64
C VAL A 79 1.64 11.02 -3.05
N TYR A 80 1.20 11.52 -1.90
CA TYR A 80 -0.06 11.10 -1.27
C TYR A 80 -1.28 11.42 -2.16
N LEU A 81 -1.36 12.63 -2.71
CA LEU A 81 -2.44 13.04 -3.60
C LEU A 81 -2.44 12.21 -4.90
N LYS A 82 -1.26 11.96 -5.48
CA LYS A 82 -1.11 11.11 -6.66
C LYS A 82 -1.51 9.66 -6.37
N GLY A 83 -1.15 9.14 -5.20
CA GLY A 83 -1.49 7.78 -4.77
C GLY A 83 -2.99 7.58 -4.54
N LYS A 84 -3.70 8.59 -4.02
CA LYS A 84 -5.17 8.55 -3.85
C LYS A 84 -5.91 8.45 -5.18
N ASN A 85 -5.38 9.09 -6.22
CA ASN A 85 -5.96 9.10 -7.56
C ASN A 85 -5.40 8.00 -8.48
N ALA A 86 -4.58 7.09 -7.94
CA ALA A 86 -4.01 6.00 -8.71
C ALA A 86 -5.11 5.00 -9.11
N LYS A 87 -5.58 5.13 -10.34
CA LYS A 87 -6.52 4.17 -10.94
C LYS A 87 -5.81 2.83 -11.15
N LYS A 88 -6.43 1.74 -10.70
CA LYS A 88 -5.92 0.38 -10.90
C LYS A 88 -6.37 -0.12 -12.26
N TYR A 89 -5.51 0.03 -13.26
CA TYR A 89 -5.74 -0.52 -14.59
C TYR A 89 -5.07 -1.88 -14.74
N ARG A 90 -5.71 -2.77 -15.52
CA ARG A 90 -5.07 -3.96 -16.06
C ARG A 90 -4.99 -3.79 -17.57
N HIS A 91 -3.80 -3.50 -18.07
CA HIS A 91 -3.59 -3.41 -19.50
C HIS A 91 -3.68 -4.81 -20.13
N ASN A 92 -4.36 -4.91 -21.28
CA ASN A 92 -4.58 -6.15 -22.03
C ASN A 92 -5.42 -7.22 -21.32
N VAL A 93 -6.23 -6.84 -20.33
CA VAL A 93 -7.13 -7.79 -19.66
C VAL A 93 -8.52 -7.21 -19.56
N GLU A 94 -9.52 -8.00 -19.97
CA GLU A 94 -10.91 -7.63 -19.89
C GLU A 94 -11.31 -7.30 -18.44
N TYR A 95 -12.21 -6.32 -18.31
CA TYR A 95 -12.80 -5.96 -17.04
C TYR A 95 -13.52 -7.18 -16.44
N GLY A 96 -13.29 -7.45 -15.16
CA GLY A 96 -13.89 -8.63 -14.50
C GLY A 96 -13.10 -9.93 -14.65
N SER A 97 -11.95 -9.92 -15.33
CA SER A 97 -11.02 -11.06 -15.39
C SER A 97 -10.65 -11.63 -14.00
N ALA A 98 -10.79 -12.95 -13.88
CA ALA A 98 -10.39 -13.68 -12.69
C ALA A 98 -8.86 -13.71 -12.55
N ARG A 99 -8.38 -13.76 -11.30
CA ARG A 99 -6.99 -14.07 -10.98
C ARG A 99 -6.94 -15.13 -9.89
N TRP A 100 -5.82 -15.82 -9.78
CA TRP A 100 -5.55 -16.63 -8.60
C TRP A 100 -5.54 -15.76 -7.34
N GLY A 101 -6.30 -16.20 -6.34
CA GLY A 101 -6.38 -15.58 -5.03
C GLY A 101 -5.16 -15.91 -4.18
N THR A 102 -4.90 -15.09 -3.18
CA THR A 102 -3.96 -15.34 -2.10
C THR A 102 -4.71 -15.65 -0.81
N ALA A 103 -4.03 -16.18 0.21
CA ALA A 103 -4.65 -16.47 1.50
C ALA A 103 -5.35 -15.25 2.13
N LYS A 104 -4.86 -14.03 1.87
CA LYS A 104 -5.46 -12.78 2.35
C LYS A 104 -6.76 -12.42 1.64
N ASP A 105 -6.93 -12.89 0.41
CA ASP A 105 -8.14 -12.61 -0.36
C ASP A 105 -9.32 -13.44 0.16
N ILE A 106 -9.08 -14.66 0.66
CA ILE A 106 -10.14 -15.54 1.18
C ILE A 106 -10.42 -15.33 2.67
N GLU A 107 -9.44 -14.90 3.46
CA GLU A 107 -9.53 -14.63 4.90
C GLU A 107 -10.82 -13.92 5.37
N PRO A 108 -11.28 -12.81 4.73
CA PRO A 108 -12.51 -12.12 5.17
C PRO A 108 -13.81 -12.91 4.92
N PHE A 109 -13.74 -13.99 4.15
CA PHE A 109 -14.87 -14.85 3.80
C PHE A 109 -14.95 -16.12 4.66
N ILE A 110 -13.98 -16.35 5.55
CA ILE A 110 -13.92 -17.52 6.43
C ILE A 110 -14.53 -17.17 7.79
N ALA A 111 -15.41 -18.03 8.30
CA ALA A 111 -15.92 -17.96 9.66
C ALA A 111 -14.88 -18.44 10.67
N PRO A 112 -14.81 -17.85 11.88
CA PRO A 112 -13.82 -18.20 12.89
C PRO A 112 -13.97 -19.64 13.41
N LYS A 113 -15.20 -20.15 13.48
CA LYS A 113 -15.47 -21.56 13.79
C LYS A 113 -15.43 -22.37 12.50
N PHE A 114 -14.69 -23.47 12.50
CA PHE A 114 -14.47 -24.26 11.30
C PHE A 114 -15.78 -24.86 10.76
N GLU A 115 -16.62 -25.32 11.67
CA GLU A 115 -17.90 -25.99 11.42
C GLU A 115 -18.91 -25.06 10.74
N ASP A 116 -18.76 -23.75 10.91
CA ASP A 116 -19.61 -22.73 10.29
C ASP A 116 -19.16 -22.38 8.86
N ASN A 117 -18.33 -23.22 8.22
CA ASN A 117 -17.83 -23.01 6.87
C ASN A 117 -18.14 -24.18 5.93
N VAL A 118 -18.44 -23.85 4.68
CA VAL A 118 -18.31 -24.78 3.55
C VAL A 118 -16.83 -24.98 3.26
N ILE A 119 -16.41 -26.23 3.14
CA ILE A 119 -15.03 -26.60 2.83
C ILE A 119 -14.88 -26.60 1.31
N LEU A 120 -14.14 -25.64 0.76
CA LEU A 120 -13.91 -25.56 -0.69
C LEU A 120 -12.68 -26.38 -1.11
N THR A 121 -11.60 -26.17 -0.37
CA THR A 121 -10.32 -26.88 -0.55
C THR A 121 -9.70 -27.12 0.82
N LYS A 122 -8.42 -27.53 0.85
CA LYS A 122 -7.65 -27.64 2.09
C LYS A 122 -7.49 -26.29 2.80
N THR A 123 -7.37 -25.20 2.04
CA THR A 123 -7.02 -23.85 2.54
C THR A 123 -8.15 -22.85 2.40
N GLU A 124 -8.98 -22.98 1.37
CA GLU A 124 -10.10 -22.09 1.09
C GLU A 124 -11.40 -22.64 1.67
N ARG A 125 -12.14 -21.77 2.35
CA ARG A 125 -13.41 -22.08 3.01
C ARG A 125 -14.35 -20.88 2.86
N LEU A 126 -15.65 -21.12 2.96
CA LEU A 126 -16.65 -20.07 2.83
C LEU A 126 -17.63 -20.11 3.99
N MET A 127 -17.80 -18.98 4.68
CA MET A 127 -18.70 -18.90 5.83
C MET A 127 -20.16 -19.21 5.44
N MET A 128 -20.86 -19.96 6.29
CA MET A 128 -22.26 -20.36 6.10
C MET A 128 -23.26 -19.30 6.53
N SER A 129 -22.85 -18.25 7.25
CA SER A 129 -23.73 -17.13 7.61
C SER A 129 -24.08 -16.27 6.38
N ASN A 130 -25.36 -15.93 6.19
CA ASN A 130 -25.79 -14.96 5.18
C ASN A 130 -25.58 -13.50 5.62
N ARG A 131 -25.19 -13.29 6.89
CA ARG A 131 -25.04 -11.97 7.51
C ARG A 131 -23.63 -11.83 8.12
N PRO A 132 -22.57 -11.73 7.30
CA PRO A 132 -21.26 -11.33 7.78
C PRO A 132 -21.31 -9.93 8.39
N LYS A 133 -20.37 -9.64 9.31
CA LYS A 133 -20.21 -8.29 9.89
C LYS A 133 -20.06 -7.20 8.83
N ASN A 134 -19.42 -7.53 7.71
CA ASN A 134 -19.36 -6.68 6.53
C ASN A 134 -20.24 -7.28 5.42
N PRO A 135 -21.38 -6.65 5.05
CA PRO A 135 -22.28 -7.14 4.01
C PRO A 135 -21.61 -7.38 2.65
N ALA A 136 -20.54 -6.64 2.32
CA ALA A 136 -19.80 -6.83 1.07
C ALA A 136 -19.13 -8.20 0.95
N ASN A 137 -18.91 -8.88 2.08
CA ASN A 137 -18.31 -10.20 2.14
C ASN A 137 -19.35 -11.33 1.97
N ALA A 138 -20.63 -11.00 1.85
CA ALA A 138 -21.65 -12.00 1.56
C ALA A 138 -21.42 -12.58 0.15
N ARG A 139 -21.48 -13.91 0.04
CA ARG A 139 -21.30 -14.65 -1.20
C ARG A 139 -22.40 -15.69 -1.37
N ASN A 140 -22.68 -16.00 -2.63
CA ASN A 140 -23.51 -17.14 -2.98
C ASN A 140 -22.81 -18.44 -2.55
N LYS A 141 -23.57 -19.37 -1.99
CA LYS A 141 -23.08 -20.63 -1.41
C LYS A 141 -23.48 -21.85 -2.22
N ASN A 142 -24.24 -21.65 -3.29
CA ASN A 142 -24.54 -22.73 -4.22
C ASN A 142 -23.25 -23.13 -4.93
N VAL A 143 -22.90 -24.41 -4.86
CA VAL A 143 -21.67 -24.95 -5.47
C VAL A 143 -22.07 -25.94 -6.56
N LEU A 144 -21.55 -25.71 -7.76
CA LEU A 144 -21.62 -26.66 -8.87
C LEU A 144 -20.30 -27.43 -8.93
N ILE A 145 -20.39 -28.76 -8.88
CA ILE A 145 -19.21 -29.64 -8.88
C ILE A 145 -19.17 -30.41 -10.20
N ILE A 146 -18.14 -30.16 -10.99
CA ILE A 146 -17.94 -30.83 -12.28
C ILE A 146 -16.74 -31.77 -12.14
N GLY A 147 -16.90 -33.01 -12.59
CA GLY A 147 -15.79 -33.98 -12.62
C GLY A 147 -16.22 -35.34 -13.17
N GLY A 148 -15.28 -36.10 -13.74
CA GLY A 148 -15.51 -37.41 -14.32
C GLY A 148 -15.95 -38.49 -13.31
N SER A 149 -16.30 -39.68 -13.81
CA SER A 149 -16.58 -40.83 -12.93
C SER A 149 -15.34 -41.18 -12.10
N GLY A 150 -15.53 -41.57 -10.84
CA GLY A 150 -14.42 -41.91 -9.93
C GLY A 150 -13.60 -40.74 -9.38
N SER A 151 -13.85 -39.47 -9.77
CA SER A 151 -13.08 -38.31 -9.29
C SER A 151 -13.27 -37.95 -7.81
N GLY A 152 -14.08 -38.72 -7.08
CA GLY A 152 -14.26 -38.56 -5.64
C GLY A 152 -15.17 -37.41 -5.21
N LYS A 153 -16.03 -36.87 -6.09
CA LYS A 153 -17.02 -35.81 -5.78
C LYS A 153 -17.77 -36.10 -4.47
N THR A 154 -18.29 -37.32 -4.31
CA THR A 154 -19.02 -37.72 -3.10
C THR A 154 -18.14 -37.79 -1.86
N ARG A 155 -16.94 -38.36 -1.99
CA ARG A 155 -16.04 -38.59 -0.84
C ARG A 155 -15.36 -37.31 -0.35
N PHE A 156 -14.96 -36.43 -1.26
CA PHE A 156 -14.15 -35.25 -0.94
C PHE A 156 -14.97 -33.98 -0.76
N TRP A 157 -16.15 -33.87 -1.40
CA TRP A 157 -17.02 -32.70 -1.24
C TRP A 157 -18.22 -32.99 -0.34
N LEU A 158 -19.04 -33.97 -0.73
CA LEU A 158 -20.34 -34.18 -0.09
C LEU A 158 -20.19 -34.67 1.35
N LYS A 159 -19.42 -35.75 1.57
CA LYS A 159 -19.27 -36.33 2.93
C LYS A 159 -18.68 -35.35 3.96
N PRO A 160 -17.61 -34.57 3.65
CA PRO A 160 -17.05 -33.62 4.63
C PRO A 160 -17.93 -32.41 4.90
N SER A 161 -18.79 -32.04 3.94
CA SER A 161 -19.70 -30.89 4.07
C SER A 161 -21.10 -31.29 4.57
N ALA A 162 -21.40 -32.59 4.66
CA ALA A 162 -22.69 -33.07 5.12
C ALA A 162 -22.81 -32.88 6.64
N PRO A 163 -23.98 -32.42 7.13
CA PRO A 163 -24.23 -32.37 8.56
C PRO A 163 -24.16 -33.78 9.14
N VAL A 164 -23.54 -33.92 10.31
CA VAL A 164 -23.21 -35.19 11.01
C VAL A 164 -24.44 -36.10 11.24
N ARG A 165 -25.67 -35.61 11.02
CA ARG A 165 -26.93 -36.38 11.14
C ARG A 165 -27.51 -36.88 9.81
N ALA A 166 -26.89 -36.61 8.66
CA ALA A 166 -27.43 -36.92 7.33
C ALA A 166 -26.72 -38.08 6.61
N VAL A 167 -25.85 -38.83 7.32
CA VAL A 167 -25.14 -40.01 6.81
C VAL A 167 -25.35 -41.18 7.76
#